data_AF-A0A1B6I349-F1
#
_entry.id   AF-A0A1B6I349-F1
#
_cell.length_a   1.000
_cell.length_b   1.000
_cell.length_c   1.000
_cell.angle_alpha   90.00
_cell.angle_beta   90.00
_cell.angle_gamma   90.00
#
_symmetry.space_group_name_H-M   'P 1'
#
loop_
_entity.id
_entity.type
_entity.pdbx_description
1 polymer ?
#
loop_
_entity_poly.entity_id
_entity_poly.type
_entity_poly.pdbx_seq_one_letter_code
_entity_poly.pdbx_strand_id
1 'polypeptide(L)'
;SGLAPDAQATREQTDSLGRQLQRLDERARTRETELDTVLNRLHQFQQRQADVLEDIQQASEEVRRLKSVGSEVDVIKTQQEEFASFRRQVVEPIAKAVDEVNRLGSGLIQSAAGGVNTSALEKDLEKVNDKWNTLKDKLNERDRKLDVGLLQSGKFQEALDGLAKWLTDTEEMVANQKPPSADYKVVKAQLQEQKFLKKMLLDRQNSMSSLFAMGSEVAAGADPTERKAIERQLKDLMTRFDNLTEGAEQRFEALSQAMTVAKQFQDKLVPVV
;
A
#
# COMPACT_ATOMS: atom_id res chain seq x y z
N SER A 1 -90.86 43.65 29.07
CA SER A 1 -90.30 42.43 28.48
C SER A 1 -89.32 42.79 27.39
N GLY A 2 -88.13 42.17 27.41
CA GLY A 2 -87.18 42.11 26.29
C GLY A 2 -86.08 43.17 26.31
N LEU A 3 -84.85 42.78 26.68
CA LEU A 3 -83.56 43.35 26.20
C LEU A 3 -82.29 42.77 26.88
N ALA A 4 -82.33 41.56 27.46
CA ALA A 4 -81.14 40.97 28.12
C ALA A 4 -80.74 39.50 27.78
N PRO A 5 -81.22 38.82 26.72
CA PRO A 5 -80.66 37.51 26.34
C PRO A 5 -79.32 37.63 25.56
N ASP A 6 -78.94 38.80 25.07
CA ASP A 6 -77.83 38.99 24.12
C ASP A 6 -76.48 39.32 24.78
N ALA A 7 -76.48 39.99 25.94
CA ALA A 7 -75.25 40.42 26.61
C ALA A 7 -74.46 39.25 27.24
N GLN A 8 -75.15 38.25 27.80
CA GLN A 8 -74.50 37.05 28.34
C GLN A 8 -73.91 36.18 27.23
N ALA A 9 -74.66 35.95 26.14
CA ALA A 9 -74.18 35.20 24.98
C ALA A 9 -72.96 35.87 24.32
N THR A 10 -72.99 37.20 24.18
CA THR A 10 -71.85 37.98 23.68
C THR A 10 -70.62 37.89 24.59
N ARG A 11 -70.81 37.88 25.92
CA ARG A 11 -69.72 37.69 26.89
C ARG A 11 -69.11 36.30 26.80
N GLU A 12 -69.92 35.25 26.72
CA GLU A 12 -69.46 33.87 26.54
C GLU A 12 -68.70 33.68 25.21
N GLN A 13 -69.15 34.33 24.13
CA GLN A 13 -68.44 34.37 22.85
C GLN A 13 -67.10 35.11 22.95
N THR A 14 -67.06 36.24 23.66
CA THR A 14 -65.82 37.00 23.89
C THR A 14 -64.81 36.19 24.70
N ASP A 15 -65.25 35.50 25.76
CA ASP A 15 -64.40 34.62 26.57
C ASP A 15 -63.93 33.38 25.77
N SER A 16 -64.75 32.88 24.86
CA SER A 16 -64.38 31.81 23.93
C SER A 16 -63.30 32.27 22.94
N LEU A 17 -63.49 33.42 22.30
CA LEU A 17 -62.53 34.03 21.38
C LEU A 17 -61.21 34.36 22.11
N GLY A 18 -61.27 34.88 23.34
CA GLY A 18 -60.10 35.13 24.17
C GLY A 18 -59.28 33.86 24.44
N ARG A 19 -59.95 32.74 24.77
CA ARG A 19 -59.30 31.44 24.95
C ARG A 19 -58.71 30.90 23.64
N GLN A 20 -59.38 31.10 22.51
CA GLN A 20 -58.87 30.69 21.20
C GLN A 20 -57.63 31.49 20.80
N LEU A 21 -57.63 32.81 21.03
CA LEU A 21 -56.48 33.68 20.79
C LEU A 21 -55.28 33.28 21.65
N GLN A 22 -55.48 32.99 22.94
CA GLN A 22 -54.42 32.50 23.83
C GLN A 22 -53.79 31.20 23.31
N ARG A 23 -54.62 30.21 22.94
CA ARG A 23 -54.11 28.96 22.37
C ARG A 23 -53.36 29.16 21.06
N LEU A 24 -53.79 30.10 20.23
CA LEU A 24 -53.12 30.42 18.97
C LEU A 24 -51.77 31.11 19.23
N ASP A 25 -51.70 32.03 20.19
CA ASP A 25 -50.45 32.68 20.62
C ASP A 25 -49.44 31.67 21.19
N GLU A 26 -49.89 30.76 22.07
CA GLU A 26 -49.05 29.69 22.62
C GLU A 26 -48.49 28.77 21.52
N ARG A 27 -49.33 28.39 20.55
CA ARG A 27 -48.92 27.58 19.40
C ARG A 27 -47.94 28.33 18.51
N ALA A 28 -48.16 29.62 18.27
CA ALA A 28 -47.26 30.44 17.47
C ALA A 28 -45.88 30.56 18.14
N ARG A 29 -45.82 30.84 19.45
CA ARG A 29 -44.57 30.89 20.22
C ARG A 29 -43.82 29.57 20.25
N THR A 30 -44.54 28.47 20.41
CA THR A 30 -43.96 27.11 20.36
C THR A 30 -43.34 26.86 18.99
N ARG A 31 -44.09 27.18 17.93
CA ARG A 31 -43.64 27.00 16.56
C ARG A 31 -42.44 27.88 16.21
N GLU A 32 -42.42 29.11 16.69
CA GLU A 32 -41.28 30.03 16.52
C GLU A 32 -40.01 29.44 17.16
N THR A 33 -40.11 28.93 18.39
CA THR A 33 -38.99 28.30 19.11
C THR A 33 -38.48 27.05 18.39
N GLU A 34 -39.38 26.21 17.88
CA GLU A 34 -39.02 25.03 17.08
C GLU A 34 -38.29 25.42 15.78
N LEU A 35 -38.79 26.43 15.07
CA LEU A 35 -38.19 26.90 13.82
C LEU A 35 -36.80 27.47 14.04
N ASP A 36 -36.61 28.27 15.10
CA ASP A 36 -35.30 28.82 15.45
C ASP A 36 -34.31 27.69 15.80
N THR A 37 -34.76 26.68 16.55
CA THR A 37 -33.95 25.50 16.88
C THR A 37 -33.54 24.73 15.63
N VAL A 38 -34.47 24.49 14.69
CA VAL A 38 -34.19 23.79 13.43
C VAL A 38 -33.26 24.61 12.54
N LEU A 39 -33.45 25.93 12.46
CA LEU A 39 -32.61 26.82 11.68
C LEU A 39 -31.17 26.82 12.20
N ASN A 40 -30.97 26.92 13.51
CA ASN A 40 -29.66 26.86 14.12
C ASN A 40 -28.95 25.52 13.85
N ARG A 41 -29.68 24.40 13.94
CA ARG A 41 -29.15 23.07 13.61
C ARG A 41 -28.81 22.93 12.12
N LEU A 42 -29.62 23.52 11.24
CA LEU A 42 -29.38 23.51 9.80
C LEU A 42 -28.12 24.32 9.45
N HIS A 43 -27.94 25.52 10.01
CA HIS A 43 -26.72 26.30 9.84
C HIS A 43 -25.49 25.56 10.35
N GLN A 44 -25.59 24.93 11.53
CA GLN A 44 -24.50 24.11 12.07
C GLN A 44 -24.14 22.95 11.12
N PHE A 45 -25.15 22.23 10.61
CA PHE A 45 -24.95 21.17 9.62
C PHE A 45 -24.26 21.69 8.36
N GLN A 46 -24.77 22.78 7.77
CA GLN A 46 -24.24 23.34 6.54
C GLN A 46 -22.79 23.81 6.69
N GLN A 47 -22.47 24.46 7.81
CA GLN A 47 -21.10 24.88 8.10
C GLN A 47 -20.18 23.66 8.25
N ARG A 48 -20.55 22.69 9.08
CA ARG A 48 -19.75 21.47 9.28
C ARG A 48 -19.58 20.65 8.00
N GLN A 49 -20.61 20.59 7.17
CA GLN A 49 -20.57 19.93 5.88
C GLN A 49 -19.57 20.63 4.93
N ALA A 50 -19.57 21.97 4.89
CA ALA A 50 -18.62 22.72 4.07
C ALA A 50 -17.18 22.47 4.53
N ASP A 51 -16.93 22.60 5.84
CA ASP A 51 -15.61 22.38 6.45
C ASP A 51 -15.08 20.97 6.14
N VAL A 52 -15.87 19.92 6.40
CA VAL A 52 -15.41 18.54 6.19
C VAL A 52 -15.19 18.21 4.70
N LEU A 53 -15.98 18.80 3.79
CA LEU A 53 -15.78 18.61 2.35
C LEU A 53 -14.47 19.24 1.88
N GLU A 54 -14.09 20.39 2.45
CA GLU A 54 -12.79 21.02 2.20
C GLU A 54 -11.66 20.15 2.75
N ASP A 55 -11.77 19.69 4.00
CA ASP A 55 -10.75 18.85 4.64
C ASP A 55 -10.53 17.53 3.86
N ILE A 56 -11.61 16.86 3.42
CA ILE A 56 -11.52 15.65 2.58
C ILE A 56 -10.81 15.96 1.25
N GLN A 57 -11.09 17.13 0.66
CA GLN A 57 -10.45 17.53 -0.59
C GLN A 57 -8.95 17.81 -0.40
N GLN A 58 -8.57 18.51 0.67
CA GLN A 58 -7.17 18.79 1.00
C GLN A 58 -6.41 17.48 1.27
N ALA A 59 -6.96 16.60 2.12
CA ALA A 59 -6.37 15.28 2.38
C ALA A 59 -6.26 14.43 1.12
N SER A 60 -7.24 14.51 0.21
CA SER A 60 -7.19 13.81 -1.09
C SER A 60 -6.05 14.31 -1.98
N GLU A 61 -5.77 15.61 -1.98
CA GLU A 61 -4.64 16.17 -2.71
C GLU A 61 -3.29 15.84 -2.06
N GLU A 62 -3.22 15.77 -0.72
CA GLU A 62 -2.03 15.28 -0.02
C GLU A 62 -1.72 13.83 -0.38
N VAL A 63 -2.72 12.94 -0.35
CA VAL A 63 -2.58 11.54 -0.77
C VAL A 63 -2.10 11.44 -2.23
N ARG A 64 -2.61 12.32 -3.10
CA ARG A 64 -2.19 12.38 -4.52
C ARG A 64 -0.74 12.83 -4.70
N ARG A 65 -0.21 13.65 -3.78
CA ARG A 65 1.17 14.16 -3.80
C ARG A 65 2.18 13.20 -3.17
N LEU A 66 1.72 12.13 -2.50
CA LEU A 66 2.60 11.10 -1.97
C LEU A 66 3.45 10.51 -3.10
N LYS A 67 4.75 10.37 -2.83
CA LYS A 67 5.70 9.77 -3.76
C LYS A 67 5.37 8.29 -4.00
N SER A 68 5.92 7.74 -5.09
CA SER A 68 5.96 6.29 -5.30
C SER A 68 6.53 5.58 -4.07
N VAL A 69 6.11 4.33 -3.88
CA VAL A 69 6.72 3.48 -2.85
C VAL A 69 8.17 3.27 -3.25
N GLY A 70 9.10 3.54 -2.34
CA GLY A 70 10.53 3.36 -2.61
C GLY A 70 10.89 1.89 -2.81
N SER A 71 12.09 1.61 -3.30
CA SER A 71 12.58 0.23 -3.46
C SER A 71 13.41 -0.30 -2.29
N GLU A 72 13.88 0.59 -1.41
CA GLU A 72 14.72 0.23 -0.26
C GLU A 72 13.88 0.04 1.01
N VAL A 73 14.21 -0.97 1.80
CA VAL A 73 13.49 -1.33 3.04
C VAL A 73 13.36 -0.14 4.00
N ASP A 74 14.44 0.60 4.21
CA ASP A 74 14.45 1.72 5.17
C ASP A 74 13.70 2.95 4.65
N VAL A 75 13.71 3.16 3.33
CA VAL A 75 12.89 4.20 2.68
C VAL A 75 11.41 3.88 2.85
N ILE A 76 10.99 2.62 2.61
CA ILE A 76 9.60 2.21 2.76
C ILE A 76 9.13 2.32 4.21
N LYS A 77 9.97 1.93 5.19
CA LYS A 77 9.65 2.12 6.61
C LYS A 77 9.44 3.59 6.97
N THR A 78 10.31 4.46 6.47
CA THR A 78 10.17 5.92 6.66
C THR A 78 8.83 6.40 6.07
N GLN A 79 8.48 5.94 4.86
CA GLN A 79 7.20 6.27 4.24
C GLN A 79 5.99 5.72 5.03
N GLN A 80 6.10 4.55 5.67
CA GLN A 80 5.06 4.00 6.55
C GLN A 80 4.88 4.87 7.81
N GLU A 81 5.97 5.33 8.42
CA GLU A 81 5.92 6.21 9.59
C GLU A 81 5.29 7.57 9.26
N GLU A 82 5.72 8.19 8.14
CA GLU A 82 5.14 9.43 7.64
C GLU A 82 3.64 9.26 7.35
N PHE A 83 3.25 8.16 6.70
CA PHE A 83 1.86 7.89 6.36
C PHE A 83 1.01 7.61 7.61
N ALA A 84 1.55 6.90 8.60
CA ALA A 84 0.89 6.67 9.88
C ALA A 84 0.68 8.00 10.65
N SER A 85 1.65 8.91 10.60
CA SER A 85 1.51 10.25 11.16
C SER A 85 0.41 11.04 10.45
N PHE A 86 0.38 11.03 9.12
CA PHE A 86 -0.67 11.66 8.33
C PHE A 86 -2.06 11.10 8.67
N ARG A 87 -2.20 9.77 8.78
CA ARG A 87 -3.47 9.14 9.17
C ARG A 87 -3.95 9.63 10.54
N ARG A 88 -3.05 9.70 11.52
CA ARG A 88 -3.39 10.15 12.87
C ARG A 88 -3.72 11.64 12.95
N GLN A 89 -2.93 12.48 12.28
CA GLN A 89 -3.02 13.94 12.41
C GLN A 89 -4.08 14.57 11.50
N VAL A 90 -4.36 13.96 10.35
CA VAL A 90 -5.26 14.52 9.33
C VAL A 90 -6.51 13.66 9.16
N VAL A 91 -6.35 12.35 8.93
CA VAL A 91 -7.49 11.48 8.57
C VAL A 91 -8.41 11.19 9.75
N GLU A 92 -7.88 10.94 10.95
CA GLU A 92 -8.69 10.65 12.13
C GLU A 92 -9.62 11.83 12.54
N PRO A 93 -9.16 13.10 12.56
CA PRO A 93 -10.06 14.24 12.76
C PRO A 93 -11.17 14.33 11.70
N ILE A 94 -10.85 14.10 10.43
CA ILE A 94 -11.84 14.10 9.34
C ILE A 94 -12.89 13.02 9.57
N ALA A 95 -12.48 11.81 9.97
CA ALA A 95 -13.41 10.72 10.27
C ALA A 95 -14.46 11.14 11.33
N LYS A 96 -13.99 11.78 12.42
CA LYS A 96 -14.88 12.29 13.48
C LYS A 96 -15.80 13.41 12.97
N ALA A 97 -15.29 14.30 12.12
CA ALA A 97 -16.10 15.37 11.51
C ALA A 97 -17.18 14.82 10.57
N VAL A 98 -16.86 13.78 9.79
CA VAL A 98 -17.84 13.07 8.95
C VAL A 98 -18.94 12.44 9.81
N ASP A 99 -18.57 11.77 10.91
CA ASP A 99 -19.53 11.19 11.85
C ASP A 99 -20.44 12.27 12.48
N GLU A 100 -19.88 13.44 12.81
CA GLU A 100 -20.64 14.58 13.33
C GLU A 100 -21.64 15.12 12.29
N VAL A 101 -21.21 15.32 11.04
CA VAL A 101 -22.07 15.78 9.93
C VAL A 101 -23.20 14.78 9.68
N ASN A 102 -22.89 13.48 9.66
CA ASN A 102 -23.89 12.42 9.52
C ASN A 102 -24.93 12.46 10.66
N ARG A 103 -24.48 12.60 11.91
CA ARG A 103 -25.36 12.71 13.07
C ARG A 103 -26.26 13.96 13.01
N LEU A 104 -25.70 15.11 12.64
CA LEU A 104 -26.45 16.37 12.51
C LEU A 104 -27.48 16.28 11.39
N GLY A 105 -27.09 15.80 10.21
CA GLY A 105 -27.97 15.65 9.04
C GLY A 105 -29.08 14.63 9.28
N SER A 106 -28.76 13.44 9.78
CA SER A 106 -29.79 12.43 10.14
C SER A 106 -30.73 12.96 11.21
N GLY A 107 -30.21 13.69 12.20
CA GLY A 107 -31.05 14.31 13.22
C GLY A 107 -31.99 15.37 12.65
N LEU A 108 -31.59 16.14 11.63
CA LEU A 108 -32.45 17.11 10.94
C LEU A 108 -33.56 16.40 10.17
N ILE A 109 -33.20 15.36 9.40
CA ILE A 109 -34.13 14.55 8.61
C ILE A 109 -35.18 13.90 9.51
N GLN A 110 -34.76 13.27 10.62
CA GLN A 110 -35.67 12.61 11.56
C GLN A 110 -36.60 13.57 12.29
N SER A 111 -36.16 14.81 12.53
CA SER A 111 -36.98 15.84 13.20
C SER A 111 -37.86 16.65 12.26
N ALA A 112 -37.83 16.38 10.95
CA ALA A 112 -38.63 17.11 9.97
C ALA A 112 -40.13 16.84 10.16
N ALA A 113 -40.94 17.91 10.15
CA ALA A 113 -42.39 17.78 10.22
C ALA A 113 -42.97 17.09 8.97
N GLY A 114 -44.13 16.45 9.11
CA GLY A 114 -44.79 15.77 7.99
C GLY A 114 -45.00 16.69 6.78
N GLY A 115 -44.56 16.24 5.60
CA GLY A 115 -44.64 17.00 4.35
C GLY A 115 -43.45 17.93 4.08
N VAL A 116 -42.48 18.05 4.99
CA VAL A 116 -41.22 18.75 4.72
C VAL A 116 -40.33 17.86 3.83
N ASN A 117 -39.82 18.42 2.74
CA ASN A 117 -38.91 17.73 1.84
C ASN A 117 -37.48 17.75 2.41
N THR A 118 -36.93 16.56 2.70
CA THR A 118 -35.59 16.36 3.24
C THR A 118 -34.56 15.91 2.20
N SER A 119 -34.95 15.78 0.93
CA SER A 119 -34.10 15.16 -0.11
C SER A 119 -32.77 15.88 -0.35
N ALA A 120 -32.73 17.20 -0.15
CA ALA A 120 -31.49 17.96 -0.23
C ALA A 120 -30.49 17.55 0.86
N LEU A 121 -30.95 17.38 2.11
CA LEU A 121 -30.10 16.93 3.23
C LEU A 121 -29.61 15.51 3.01
N GLU A 122 -30.45 14.62 2.50
CA GLU A 122 -30.08 13.24 2.16
C GLU A 122 -28.96 13.22 1.11
N LYS A 123 -29.12 14.01 0.04
CA LYS A 123 -28.10 14.15 -1.00
C LYS A 123 -26.80 14.78 -0.50
N ASP A 124 -26.90 15.74 0.42
CA ASP A 124 -25.74 16.37 1.06
C ASP A 124 -24.95 15.37 1.90
N LEU A 125 -25.64 14.51 2.65
CA LEU A 125 -25.03 13.40 3.39
C LEU A 125 -24.39 12.36 2.46
N GLU A 126 -25.10 11.96 1.40
CA GLU A 126 -24.58 11.02 0.39
C GLU A 126 -23.27 11.56 -0.19
N LYS A 127 -23.23 12.83 -0.60
CA LYS A 127 -22.04 13.48 -1.15
C LYS A 127 -20.83 13.45 -0.20
N VAL A 128 -21.03 13.72 1.09
CA VAL A 128 -19.96 13.67 2.10
C VAL A 128 -19.45 12.24 2.24
N ASN A 129 -20.37 11.27 2.37
CA ASN A 129 -20.01 9.87 2.55
C ASN A 129 -19.30 9.29 1.33
N ASP A 130 -19.72 9.63 0.11
CA ASP A 130 -19.06 9.19 -1.13
C ASP A 130 -17.62 9.68 -1.23
N LYS A 131 -17.39 10.98 -0.94
CA LYS A 131 -16.06 11.56 -0.93
C LYS A 131 -15.18 10.96 0.16
N TRP A 132 -15.75 10.75 1.34
CA TRP A 132 -15.05 10.10 2.45
C TRP A 132 -14.67 8.65 2.12
N ASN A 133 -15.59 7.87 1.54
CA ASN A 133 -15.34 6.50 1.11
C ASN A 133 -14.25 6.45 0.03
N THR A 134 -14.30 7.36 -0.94
CA THR A 134 -13.25 7.49 -1.97
C THR A 134 -11.88 7.77 -1.36
N LEU A 135 -11.80 8.64 -0.35
CA LEU A 135 -10.53 8.90 0.35
C LEU A 135 -10.07 7.65 1.11
N LYS A 136 -10.96 6.98 1.86
CA LYS A 136 -10.63 5.73 2.57
C LYS A 136 -10.07 4.65 1.64
N ASP A 137 -10.66 4.48 0.46
CA ASP A 137 -10.18 3.50 -0.52
C ASP A 137 -8.75 3.82 -0.98
N LYS A 138 -8.45 5.09 -1.24
CA LYS A 138 -7.09 5.53 -1.58
C LYS A 138 -6.09 5.31 -0.44
N LEU A 139 -6.52 5.54 0.81
CA LEU A 139 -5.69 5.32 1.99
C LEU A 139 -5.37 3.83 2.18
N ASN A 140 -6.38 2.98 2.07
CA ASN A 140 -6.23 1.52 2.16
C ASN A 140 -5.33 0.97 1.04
N GLU A 141 -5.47 1.50 -0.18
CA GLU A 141 -4.59 1.12 -1.29
C GLU A 141 -3.14 1.57 -1.03
N ARG A 142 -2.94 2.74 -0.42
CA ARG A 142 -1.59 3.18 -0.03
C ARG A 142 -0.97 2.29 1.06
N ASP A 143 -1.73 1.94 2.10
CA ASP A 143 -1.30 1.00 3.14
C ASP A 143 -0.86 -0.33 2.51
N ARG A 144 -1.73 -0.91 1.65
CA ARG A 144 -1.43 -2.16 0.95
C ARG A 144 -0.16 -2.07 0.11
N LYS A 145 0.02 -0.99 -0.66
CA LYS A 145 1.21 -0.81 -1.50
C LYS A 145 2.49 -0.72 -0.66
N LEU A 146 2.45 -0.03 0.48
CA LEU A 146 3.59 0.06 1.39
C LEU A 146 3.93 -1.31 1.99
N ASP A 147 2.94 -2.07 2.46
CA ASP A 147 3.16 -3.39 3.06
C ASP A 147 3.69 -4.42 2.05
N VAL A 148 3.09 -4.45 0.85
CA VAL A 148 3.54 -5.32 -0.24
C VAL A 148 4.95 -4.93 -0.68
N GLY A 149 5.21 -3.63 -0.85
CA GLY A 149 6.52 -3.10 -1.23
C GLY A 149 7.59 -3.46 -0.20
N LEU A 150 7.30 -3.33 1.09
CA LEU A 150 8.23 -3.67 2.17
C LEU A 150 8.60 -5.16 2.13
N LEU A 151 7.59 -6.03 1.98
CA LEU A 151 7.80 -7.47 1.93
C LEU A 151 8.62 -7.89 0.70
N GLN A 152 8.28 -7.35 -0.47
CA GLN A 152 8.99 -7.65 -1.71
C GLN A 152 10.43 -7.16 -1.67
N SER A 153 10.65 -5.92 -1.21
CA SER A 153 11.98 -5.33 -1.10
C SER A 153 12.86 -6.06 -0.10
N GLY A 154 12.29 -6.48 1.04
CA GLY A 154 13.02 -7.29 2.03
C GLY A 154 13.46 -8.64 1.49
N LYS A 155 12.55 -9.37 0.81
CA LYS A 155 12.87 -10.66 0.17
C LYS A 155 13.90 -10.52 -0.94
N PHE A 156 13.75 -9.49 -1.77
CA PHE A 156 14.68 -9.19 -2.85
C PHE A 156 16.08 -8.91 -2.28
N GLN A 157 16.19 -8.03 -1.29
CA GLN A 157 17.46 -7.66 -0.68
C GLN A 157 18.17 -8.87 -0.04
N GLU A 158 17.43 -9.70 0.70
CA GLU A 158 17.99 -10.92 1.31
C GLU A 158 18.50 -11.90 0.24
N ALA A 159 17.72 -12.12 -0.83
CA ALA A 159 18.12 -12.99 -1.93
C ALA A 159 19.32 -12.43 -2.72
N LEU A 160 19.35 -11.11 -2.91
CA LEU A 160 20.42 -10.38 -3.60
C LEU A 160 21.73 -10.54 -2.84
N ASP A 161 21.74 -10.24 -1.54
CA ASP A 161 22.92 -10.34 -0.69
C ASP A 161 23.42 -11.77 -0.58
N GLY A 162 22.49 -12.73 -0.44
CA GLY A 162 22.81 -14.15 -0.39
C GLY A 162 23.48 -14.65 -1.67
N LEU A 163 22.97 -14.28 -2.84
CA LEU A 163 23.56 -14.66 -4.14
C LEU A 163 24.85 -13.92 -4.43
N ALA A 164 24.94 -12.63 -4.11
CA ALA A 164 26.16 -11.84 -4.29
C ALA A 164 27.31 -12.39 -3.45
N LYS A 165 27.04 -12.76 -2.19
CA LYS A 165 28.03 -13.42 -1.32
C LYS A 165 28.44 -14.76 -1.88
N TRP A 166 27.48 -15.62 -2.24
CA TRP A 166 27.78 -16.95 -2.79
C TRP A 166 28.61 -16.88 -4.07
N LEU A 167 28.31 -15.93 -4.96
CA LEU A 167 29.10 -15.69 -6.17
C LEU A 167 30.54 -15.30 -5.82
N THR A 168 30.71 -14.36 -4.89
CA THR A 168 32.03 -13.91 -4.45
C THR A 168 32.87 -15.06 -3.88
N ASP A 169 32.29 -15.86 -2.98
CA ASP A 169 32.97 -17.02 -2.38
C ASP A 169 33.33 -18.08 -3.44
N THR A 170 32.46 -18.30 -4.43
CA THR A 170 32.67 -19.29 -5.49
C THR A 170 33.71 -18.81 -6.52
N GLU A 171 33.69 -17.53 -6.87
CA GLU A 171 34.71 -16.89 -7.72
C GLU A 171 36.09 -17.00 -7.07
N GLU A 172 36.21 -16.74 -5.76
CA GLU A 172 37.46 -16.90 -5.02
C GLU A 172 37.92 -18.37 -4.98
N MET A 173 36.99 -19.31 -4.77
CA MET A 173 37.29 -20.74 -4.84
C MET A 173 37.86 -21.14 -6.21
N VAL A 174 37.25 -20.66 -7.30
CA VAL A 174 37.70 -20.93 -8.68
C VAL A 174 39.06 -20.29 -8.96
N ALA A 175 39.27 -19.04 -8.53
CA ALA A 175 40.54 -18.33 -8.70
C ALA A 175 41.72 -19.06 -8.01
N ASN A 176 41.45 -19.74 -6.90
CA ASN A 176 42.45 -20.50 -6.14
C ASN A 176 42.72 -21.93 -6.68
N GLN A 177 42.04 -22.35 -7.75
CA GLN A 177 42.26 -23.68 -8.32
C GLN A 177 43.62 -23.78 -9.04
N LYS A 178 44.35 -24.85 -8.75
CA LYS A 178 45.64 -25.15 -9.40
C LYS A 178 45.48 -25.43 -10.89
N PRO A 179 46.50 -25.18 -11.74
CA PRO A 179 46.44 -25.57 -13.15
C PRO A 179 46.26 -27.10 -13.33
N PRO A 180 45.78 -27.55 -14.50
CA PRO A 180 45.69 -28.98 -14.83
C PRO A 180 47.01 -29.73 -14.58
N SER A 181 46.95 -30.82 -13.81
CA SER A 181 48.12 -31.65 -13.52
C SER A 181 48.44 -32.65 -14.64
N ALA A 182 49.71 -32.98 -14.82
CA ALA A 182 50.14 -34.09 -15.67
C ALA A 182 50.03 -35.46 -14.96
N ASP A 183 49.93 -35.48 -13.63
CA ASP A 183 49.71 -36.71 -12.86
C ASP A 183 48.25 -37.15 -12.98
N TYR A 184 48.05 -38.40 -13.43
CA TYR A 184 46.73 -38.98 -13.66
C TYR A 184 45.83 -38.96 -12.41
N LYS A 185 46.35 -39.28 -11.23
CA LYS A 185 45.53 -39.30 -10.00
C LYS A 185 45.12 -37.89 -9.61
N VAL A 186 46.01 -36.91 -9.77
CA VAL A 186 45.74 -35.51 -9.45
C VAL A 186 44.71 -34.91 -10.42
N VAL A 187 44.90 -35.07 -11.74
CA VAL A 187 43.94 -34.53 -12.73
C VAL A 187 42.58 -35.21 -12.64
N LYS A 188 42.53 -36.50 -12.28
CA LYS A 188 41.28 -37.20 -11.97
C LYS A 188 40.55 -36.55 -10.78
N ALA A 189 41.26 -36.15 -9.73
CA ALA A 189 40.68 -35.46 -8.59
C ALA A 189 40.17 -34.06 -8.97
N GLN A 190 40.98 -33.28 -9.70
CA GLN A 190 40.59 -31.97 -10.23
C GLN A 190 39.32 -32.05 -11.09
N LEU A 191 39.17 -33.11 -11.89
CA LEU A 191 37.96 -33.32 -12.71
C LEU A 191 36.71 -33.60 -11.86
N GLN A 192 36.85 -34.27 -10.71
CA GLN A 192 35.74 -34.48 -9.78
C GLN A 192 35.33 -33.19 -9.08
N GLU A 193 36.31 -32.40 -8.62
CA GLU A 193 36.08 -31.05 -8.09
C GLU A 193 35.33 -30.19 -9.11
N GLN A 194 35.73 -30.24 -10.38
CA GLN A 194 35.08 -29.48 -11.44
C GLN A 194 33.64 -29.93 -11.70
N LYS A 195 33.36 -31.24 -11.65
CA LYS A 195 31.97 -31.76 -11.76
C LYS A 195 31.10 -31.27 -10.61
N PHE A 196 31.66 -31.20 -9.40
CA PHE A 196 30.96 -30.67 -8.24
C PHE A 196 30.63 -29.19 -8.41
N LEU A 197 31.59 -28.37 -8.87
CA LEU A 197 31.35 -26.97 -9.18
C LEU A 197 30.25 -26.78 -10.25
N LYS A 198 30.31 -27.52 -11.36
CA LYS A 198 29.27 -27.47 -12.40
C LYS A 198 27.88 -27.79 -11.84
N LYS A 199 27.79 -28.78 -10.95
CA LYS A 199 26.53 -29.11 -10.27
C LYS A 199 26.05 -27.95 -9.38
N MET A 200 26.94 -27.37 -8.57
CA MET A 200 26.59 -26.21 -7.72
C MET A 200 26.06 -25.03 -8.54
N LEU A 201 26.68 -24.73 -9.69
CA LEU A 201 26.25 -23.68 -10.59
C LEU A 201 24.85 -23.98 -11.16
N LEU A 202 24.64 -25.20 -11.64
CA LEU A 202 23.34 -25.64 -12.16
C LEU A 202 22.23 -25.53 -11.09
N ASP A 203 22.51 -25.97 -9.86
CA ASP A 203 21.56 -25.89 -8.74
C ASP A 203 21.18 -24.43 -8.38
N ARG A 204 22.02 -23.45 -8.75
CA ARG A 204 21.79 -22.01 -8.51
C ARG A 204 21.10 -21.27 -9.65
N GLN A 205 20.92 -21.88 -10.81
CA GLN A 205 20.26 -21.23 -11.95
C GLN A 205 18.80 -20.80 -11.65
N ASN A 206 18.08 -21.63 -10.88
CA ASN A 206 16.72 -21.31 -10.43
C ASN A 206 16.72 -20.12 -9.45
N SER A 207 17.72 -20.03 -8.56
CA SER A 207 17.87 -18.89 -7.65
C SER A 207 18.13 -17.59 -8.41
N MET A 208 18.98 -17.60 -9.44
CA MET A 208 19.21 -16.44 -10.30
C MET A 208 17.94 -15.98 -11.02
N SER A 209 17.17 -16.93 -11.57
CA SER A 209 15.89 -16.62 -12.23
C SER A 209 14.87 -16.03 -11.27
N SER A 210 14.78 -16.59 -10.05
CA SER A 210 13.90 -16.08 -9.00
C SER A 210 14.31 -14.69 -8.52
N LEU A 211 15.62 -14.41 -8.39
CA LEU A 211 16.13 -13.09 -8.02
C LEU A 211 15.74 -12.04 -9.06
N PHE A 212 15.86 -12.37 -10.35
CA PHE A 212 15.48 -11.47 -11.43
C PHE A 212 13.98 -11.15 -11.41
N ALA A 213 13.13 -12.16 -11.16
CA ALA A 213 11.69 -11.97 -10.99
C ALA A 213 11.37 -11.03 -9.81
N MET A 214 11.98 -11.27 -8.64
CA MET A 214 11.80 -10.42 -7.46
C MET A 214 12.25 -8.98 -7.73
N GLY A 215 13.42 -8.80 -8.35
CA GLY A 215 13.93 -7.46 -8.65
C GLY A 215 13.09 -6.72 -9.69
N SER A 216 12.52 -7.42 -10.67
CA SER A 216 11.56 -6.84 -11.63
C SER A 216 10.27 -6.38 -10.93
N GLU A 217 9.75 -7.18 -9.99
CA GLU A 217 8.58 -6.80 -9.19
C GLU A 217 8.83 -5.54 -8.35
N VAL A 218 9.97 -5.47 -7.65
CA VAL A 218 10.36 -4.28 -6.86
C VAL A 218 10.54 -3.07 -7.78
N ALA A 219 11.22 -3.24 -8.91
CA ALA A 219 11.49 -2.17 -9.87
C ALA A 219 10.23 -1.63 -10.57
N ALA A 220 9.15 -2.42 -10.66
CA ALA A 220 7.89 -1.99 -11.26
C ALA A 220 7.22 -0.85 -10.46
N GLY A 221 7.32 -0.89 -9.12
CA GLY A 221 6.77 0.13 -8.23
C GLY A 221 7.69 1.33 -7.96
N ALA A 222 8.99 1.15 -8.21
CA ALA A 222 10.04 2.13 -7.94
C ALA A 222 10.08 3.28 -8.95
N ASP A 223 10.75 4.37 -8.58
CA ASP A 223 10.99 5.47 -9.52
C ASP A 223 12.01 5.09 -10.61
N PRO A 224 12.11 5.86 -11.72
CA PRO A 224 12.99 5.51 -12.84
C PRO A 224 14.48 5.39 -12.50
N THR A 225 14.95 6.11 -11.47
CA THR A 225 16.34 6.08 -11.01
C THR A 225 16.59 4.81 -10.20
N GLU A 226 15.72 4.53 -9.23
CA GLU A 226 15.74 3.30 -8.43
C GLU A 226 15.64 2.04 -9.31
N ARG A 227 14.70 2.04 -10.27
CA ARG A 227 14.54 0.97 -11.26
C ARG A 227 15.84 0.68 -12.00
N LYS A 228 16.51 1.71 -12.52
CA LYS A 228 17.78 1.54 -13.23
C LYS A 228 18.88 1.00 -12.32
N ALA A 229 18.88 1.37 -11.04
CA ALA A 229 19.84 0.84 -10.07
C ALA A 229 19.63 -0.67 -9.85
N ILE A 230 18.38 -1.11 -9.65
CA ILE A 230 18.03 -2.53 -9.49
C ILE A 230 18.39 -3.32 -10.75
N GLU A 231 17.99 -2.84 -11.93
CA GLU A 231 18.31 -3.47 -13.21
C GLU A 231 19.82 -3.62 -13.42
N ARG A 232 20.60 -2.61 -13.01
CA ARG A 232 22.07 -2.66 -13.08
C ARG A 232 22.65 -3.71 -12.13
N GLN A 233 22.17 -3.78 -10.89
CA GLN A 233 22.63 -4.79 -9.92
C GLN A 233 22.33 -6.21 -10.39
N LEU A 234 21.12 -6.46 -10.89
CA LEU A 234 20.73 -7.74 -11.47
C LEU A 234 21.61 -8.12 -12.67
N LYS A 235 21.87 -7.17 -13.56
CA LYS A 235 22.71 -7.39 -14.75
C LYS A 235 24.15 -7.73 -14.37
N ASP A 236 24.70 -7.06 -13.37
CA ASP A 236 26.05 -7.34 -12.85
C ASP A 236 26.16 -8.78 -12.33
N LEU A 237 25.23 -9.20 -11.46
CA LEU A 237 25.18 -10.57 -10.93
C LEU A 237 25.00 -11.61 -12.04
N MET A 238 24.15 -11.34 -13.03
CA MET A 238 23.96 -12.23 -14.17
C MET A 238 25.25 -12.40 -14.97
N THR A 239 25.94 -11.30 -15.26
CA THR A 239 27.21 -11.32 -16.00
C THR A 239 28.27 -12.11 -15.23
N ARG A 240 28.36 -11.92 -13.91
CA ARG A 240 29.27 -12.69 -13.04
C ARG A 240 28.96 -14.19 -13.07
N PHE A 241 27.68 -14.55 -12.92
CA PHE A 241 27.24 -15.94 -12.95
C PHE A 241 27.51 -16.62 -14.30
N ASP A 242 27.25 -15.92 -15.41
CA ASP A 242 27.50 -16.42 -16.76
C ASP A 242 29.00 -16.64 -16.99
N ASN A 243 29.85 -15.68 -16.63
CA ASN A 243 31.31 -15.79 -16.73
C ASN A 243 31.84 -16.98 -15.91
N LEU A 244 31.33 -17.16 -14.69
CA LEU A 244 31.72 -18.28 -13.81
C LEU A 244 31.30 -19.63 -14.41
N THR A 245 30.10 -19.69 -14.99
CA THR A 245 29.57 -20.89 -15.64
C THR A 245 30.35 -21.25 -16.90
N GLU A 246 30.66 -20.27 -17.76
CA GLU A 246 31.46 -20.46 -18.96
C GLU A 246 32.90 -20.88 -18.60
N GLY A 247 33.53 -20.17 -17.65
CA GLY A 247 34.87 -20.51 -17.17
C GLY A 247 34.94 -21.92 -16.57
N ALA A 248 33.88 -22.34 -15.86
CA ALA A 248 33.79 -23.68 -15.32
C ALA A 248 33.67 -24.76 -16.41
N GLU A 249 32.96 -24.48 -17.51
CA GLU A 249 32.88 -25.38 -18.67
C GLU A 249 34.23 -25.49 -19.38
N GLN A 250 34.85 -24.36 -19.73
CA GLN A 250 36.15 -24.32 -20.41
C GLN A 250 37.22 -25.08 -19.62
N ARG A 251 37.25 -24.91 -18.29
CA ARG A 251 38.17 -25.64 -17.42
C ARG A 251 37.88 -27.14 -17.37
N PHE A 252 36.60 -27.54 -17.38
CA PHE A 252 36.21 -28.95 -17.42
C PHE A 252 36.68 -29.64 -18.70
N GLU A 253 36.57 -28.97 -19.85
CA GLU A 253 37.09 -29.47 -21.12
C GLU A 253 38.62 -29.61 -21.08
N ALA A 254 39.33 -28.59 -20.58
CA ALA A 254 40.78 -28.63 -20.45
C ALA A 254 41.27 -29.79 -19.54
N LEU A 255 40.60 -30.00 -18.40
CA LEU A 255 40.91 -31.11 -17.50
C LEU A 255 40.59 -32.48 -18.13
N SER A 256 39.53 -32.57 -18.93
CA SER A 256 39.16 -33.80 -19.65
C SER A 256 40.21 -34.18 -20.72
N GLN A 257 40.75 -33.19 -21.42
CA GLN A 257 41.86 -33.37 -22.36
C GLN A 257 43.14 -33.79 -21.62
N ALA A 258 43.51 -33.09 -20.55
CA ALA A 258 44.68 -33.41 -19.74
C ALA A 258 44.60 -34.83 -19.13
N MET A 259 43.42 -35.23 -18.65
CA MET A 259 43.15 -36.58 -18.14
C MET A 259 43.39 -37.67 -19.19
N THR A 260 43.01 -37.41 -20.45
CA THR A 260 43.23 -38.35 -21.56
C THR A 260 44.73 -38.56 -21.80
N VAL A 261 45.51 -37.48 -21.84
CA VAL A 261 46.97 -37.53 -22.04
C VAL A 261 47.66 -38.20 -20.84
N ALA A 262 47.30 -37.80 -19.61
CA ALA A 262 47.88 -38.36 -18.39
C ALA A 262 47.63 -39.87 -18.27
N LYS A 263 46.44 -40.34 -18.68
CA LYS A 263 46.12 -41.77 -18.72
C LYS A 263 47.00 -42.52 -19.71
N GLN A 264 47.14 -42.01 -20.94
CA GLN A 264 48.00 -42.63 -21.95
C GLN A 264 49.47 -42.72 -21.50
N PHE A 265 49.95 -41.69 -20.80
CA PHE A 265 51.29 -41.69 -20.24
C PHE A 265 51.44 -42.75 -19.13
N GLN A 266 50.47 -42.83 -18.21
CA GLN A 266 50.47 -43.84 -17.15
C GLN A 266 50.42 -45.27 -17.71
N ASP A 267 49.55 -45.53 -18.70
CA ASP A 267 49.39 -46.86 -19.32
C ASP A 267 50.69 -47.31 -20.02
N LYS A 268 51.50 -46.39 -20.53
CA LYS A 268 52.82 -46.68 -21.13
C LYS A 268 53.93 -46.92 -20.10
N LEU A 269 53.77 -46.48 -18.86
CA LEU A 269 54.75 -46.63 -17.78
C LEU A 269 54.54 -47.91 -16.96
N VAL A 270 53.36 -48.55 -17.04
CA VAL A 270 53.09 -49.84 -16.42
C VAL A 270 53.50 -50.95 -17.40
N PRO A 271 54.51 -51.80 -17.09
CA PRO A 271 54.91 -52.89 -17.98
C PRO A 271 53.74 -53.88 -18.15
N VAL A 272 53.50 -54.33 -19.37
CA VAL A 272 52.60 -55.47 -19.63
C VAL A 272 53.26 -56.71 -19.01
N VAL A 273 52.69 -57.20 -17.91
CA VAL A 273 53.07 -58.49 -17.30
C VAL A 273 52.35 -59.62 -18.02
#